data_AF-A0A7C4YRK1-F1
#
_entry.id   AF-A0A7C4YRK1-F1
#
_cell.length_a   1.000
_cell.length_b   1.000
_cell.length_c   1.000
_cell.angle_alpha   90.00
_cell.angle_beta   90.00
_cell.angle_gamma   90.00
#
_symmetry.space_group_name_H-M   'P 1'
#
loop_
_entity.id
_entity.type
_entity.pdbx_description
1 polymer ?
#
loop_
_entity_poly.entity_id
_entity_poly.type
_entity_poly.pdbx_seq_one_letter_code
_entity_poly.pdbx_strand_id
1 'polypeptide(L)' 'MKVARRMEKIPPYLFARIDRKKEEAKKRGIDLIDLSIGDP' A
#
# COMPACT_ATOMS: atom_id res chain seq x y z
N MET A 1 22.74 -5.70 8.66
CA MET A 1 22.62 -5.02 7.33
C MET A 1 22.62 -3.52 7.55
N LYS A 2 23.47 -2.77 6.83
CA LYS A 2 23.48 -1.29 6.89
C LYS A 2 22.55 -0.76 5.81
N VAL A 3 21.49 -0.04 6.19
CA VAL A 3 20.52 0.56 5.26
C VAL A 3 21.20 1.74 4.54
N ALA A 4 20.89 1.96 3.26
CA ALA A 4 21.45 3.07 2.50
C ALA A 4 20.91 4.41 3.01
N ARG A 5 21.80 5.41 3.15
CA ARG A 5 21.49 6.77 3.66
C ARG A 5 20.33 7.49 2.95
N ARG A 6 20.07 7.14 1.68
CA ARG A 6 18.95 7.68 0.90
C ARG A 6 17.57 7.21 1.37
N MET A 7 17.48 6.06 2.04
CA MET A 7 16.20 5.55 2.56
C MET A 7 15.66 6.40 3.70
N GLU A 8 16.53 7.06 4.47
CA GLU A 8 16.14 7.99 5.56
C GLU A 8 15.36 9.21 5.03
N LYS A 9 15.47 9.51 3.73
CA LYS A 9 14.81 10.66 3.09
C LYS A 9 13.46 10.30 2.45
N ILE A 10 13.08 9.03 2.44
CA ILE A 10 11.84 8.60 1.80
C ILE A 10 10.67 9.05 2.69
N PRO A 11 9.72 9.84 2.18
CA PRO A 11 8.57 10.27 2.96
C PRO A 11 7.67 9.06 3.29
N PRO A 12 6.84 9.17 4.34
CA PRO A 12 5.86 8.14 4.65
C PRO A 12 4.96 7.83 3.44
N TYR A 13 4.68 6.56 3.20
CA TYR A 13 3.78 6.14 2.14
C TYR A 13 2.34 6.57 2.46
N LEU A 14 1.84 7.55 1.70
CA LEU A 14 0.57 8.22 1.95
C LEU A 14 -0.63 7.25 1.97
N PHE A 15 -0.60 6.21 1.15
CA PHE A 15 -1.72 5.29 0.98
C PHE A 15 -1.62 4.00 1.81
N ALA A 16 -0.63 3.90 2.73
CA ALA A 16 -0.39 2.70 3.54
C ALA A 16 -1.63 2.22 4.30
N ARG A 17 -2.49 3.14 4.75
CA ARG A 17 -3.73 2.79 5.47
C ARG A 17 -4.82 2.26 4.53
N ILE A 18 -4.89 2.75 3.30
CA ILE A 18 -5.87 2.30 2.31
C ILE A 18 -5.53 0.88 1.88
N ASP A 19 -4.26 0.61 1.60
CA ASP A 19 -3.80 -0.72 1.21
C ASP A 19 -4.07 -1.77 2.29
N ARG A 20 -3.83 -1.44 3.57
CA ARG A 20 -4.19 -2.31 4.70
C ARG A 20 -5.68 -2.65 4.73
N LYS A 21 -6.55 -1.66 4.53
CA LYS A 21 -8.01 -1.88 4.49
C LYS A 21 -8.43 -2.72 3.29
N LYS A 22 -7.82 -2.50 2.12
CA LYS A 22 -8.05 -3.33 0.92
C LYS A 22 -7.66 -4.78 1.21
N GLU A 23 -6.53 -5.02 1.86
CA GLU A 23 -6.06 -6.36 2.21
C GLU A 23 -6.98 -7.05 3.25
N GLU A 24 -7.44 -6.31 4.27
CA GLU A 24 -8.42 -6.82 5.24
C GLU A 24 -9.75 -7.20 4.57
N ALA A 25 -10.27 -6.35 3.68
CA ALA A 25 -11.49 -6.64 2.94
C ALA A 25 -11.33 -7.87 2.01
N LYS A 26 -10.19 -7.99 1.32
CA LYS A 26 -9.85 -9.18 0.53
C LYS A 26 -9.81 -10.45 1.38
N LYS A 27 -9.19 -10.41 2.58
CA LYS A 27 -9.15 -11.54 3.53
C LYS A 27 -10.53 -11.96 4.02
N ARG A 28 -11.48 -11.03 4.06
CA ARG A 28 -12.88 -11.29 4.42
C ARG A 28 -13.70 -11.86 3.26
N GLY A 29 -13.10 -12.08 2.08
CA GLY A 29 -13.79 -12.58 0.90
C GLY A 29 -14.71 -11.54 0.25
N ILE A 30 -14.51 -10.26 0.54
CA ILE A 30 -15.28 -9.18 -0.08
C ILE A 30 -14.72 -8.96 -1.49
N ASP A 31 -15.59 -9.06 -2.49
CA ASP A 31 -15.26 -8.69 -3.86
C ASP A 31 -15.08 -7.16 -3.96
N LEU A 32 -13.90 -6.72 -4.37
CA LEU A 32 -13.45 -5.33 -4.24
C LEU A 32 -12.95 -4.81 -5.58
N ILE A 33 -13.71 -3.89 -6.17
CA ILE A 33 -13.33 -3.20 -7.41
C ILE A 33 -12.32 -2.10 -7.03
N ASP A 34 -11.05 -2.34 -7.35
CA ASP A 34 -9.97 -1.40 -7.08
C ASP A 34 -9.75 -0.47 -8.29
N LEU A 35 -10.17 0.78 -8.17
CA LEU A 35 -9.94 1.84 -9.16
C LEU A 35 -8.78 2.78 -8.76
N SER A 36 -7.97 2.38 -7.76
CA SER A 36 -6.94 3.25 -7.19
C SER A 36 -5.63 3.26 -7.98
N ILE A 37 -5.44 2.32 -8.91
CA ILE A 37 -4.26 2.23 -9.76
C ILE A 37 -4.72 2.24 -11.22
N GLY A 38 -4.27 3.24 -11.98
CA GLY A 38 -4.46 3.30 -13.43
C GLY A 38 -3.39 2.52 -14.18
N ASP A 39 -3.16 1.26 -13.81
CA ASP A 39 -2.25 0.35 -14.52
C ASP A 39 -3.11 -0.46 -15.52
N PRO A 40 -2.91 -0.28 -16.84
CA PRO A 40 -3.72 -0.93 -17.88
C PRO A 40 -3.47 -2.44 -18.02
#